data_AF-A0A954M1Q1-F1
#
_entry.id   AF-A0A954M1Q1-F1
#
_cell.length_a   1.000
_cell.length_b   1.000
_cell.length_c   1.000
_cell.angle_alpha   90.00
_cell.angle_beta   90.00
_cell.angle_gamma   90.00
#
_symmetry.space_group_name_H-M   'P 1'
#
loop_
_entity.id
_entity.type
_entity.pdbx_description
1 polymer ?
#
loop_
_entity_poly.entity_id
_entity_poly.type
_entity_poly.pdbx_seq_one_letter_code
_entity_poly.pdbx_strand_id
1 'polypeptide(L)'
;MAQSKRSESNKPEKVYRIGFVSASIFARDVEIDGTKRTLRSVNVQKRYLDGDDAKYTSSFGLGELPQAIRCLQLAQEYVEGREADLKLDD
;
A
#
# COMPACT_ATOMS: atom_id res chain seq x y z
N MET A 1 -1.90 26.02 -6.55
CA MET A 1 -1.74 24.81 -5.72
C MET A 1 -2.94 23.92 -5.99
N ALA A 2 -2.77 22.80 -6.71
CA ALA A 2 -3.86 21.90 -7.05
C ALA A 2 -4.34 21.16 -5.78
N GLN A 3 -5.61 21.31 -5.46
CA GLN A 3 -6.21 20.77 -4.25
C GLN A 3 -6.57 19.30 -4.50
N SER A 4 -5.77 18.38 -3.98
CA SER A 4 -6.05 16.94 -4.05
C SER A 4 -7.31 16.63 -3.24
N LYS A 5 -8.40 16.31 -3.94
CA LYS A 5 -9.64 15.79 -3.35
C LYS A 5 -9.35 14.39 -2.83
N ARG A 6 -9.04 14.25 -1.53
CA ARG A 6 -8.87 12.93 -0.89
C ARG A 6 -10.23 12.22 -0.92
N SER A 7 -10.33 11.11 -1.63
CA SER A 7 -11.51 10.24 -1.57
C SER A 7 -11.66 9.66 -0.17
N GLU A 8 -12.84 9.81 0.44
CA GLU A 8 -13.19 9.53 1.84
C GLU A 8 -13.24 8.03 2.23
N SER A 9 -12.25 7.24 1.83
CA SER A 9 -12.00 5.99 2.53
C SER A 9 -10.50 5.78 2.67
N ASN A 10 -10.00 5.92 3.90
CA ASN A 10 -8.65 5.49 4.28
C ASN A 10 -8.52 3.95 4.27
N LYS A 11 -9.42 3.23 3.58
CA LYS A 11 -9.37 1.79 3.48
C LYS A 11 -8.35 1.43 2.41
N PRO A 12 -7.45 0.49 2.69
CA PRO A 12 -6.55 -0.01 1.66
C PRO A 12 -7.36 -0.69 0.55
N GLU A 13 -6.94 -0.48 -0.71
CA GLU A 13 -7.41 -1.21 -1.89
C GLU A 13 -7.09 -2.70 -1.77
N LYS A 14 -5.90 -3.03 -1.22
CA LYS A 14 -5.42 -4.40 -1.03
C LYS A 14 -4.50 -4.48 0.19
N VAL A 15 -4.52 -5.61 0.89
CA VAL A 15 -3.56 -5.90 1.96
C VAL A 15 -2.98 -7.30 1.76
N TYR A 16 -1.65 -7.39 1.79
CA TYR A 16 -0.92 -8.66 1.91
C TYR A 16 -0.39 -8.80 3.33
N ARG A 17 -0.46 -10.00 3.90
CA ARG A 17 0.06 -10.28 5.25
C ARG A 17 0.78 -11.61 5.26
N ILE A 18 1.97 -11.62 5.87
CA ILE A 18 2.77 -12.81 6.14
C ILE A 18 3.21 -12.71 7.60
N GLY A 19 2.77 -13.66 8.43
CA GLY A 19 3.00 -13.63 9.86
C GLY A 19 2.52 -12.33 10.49
N PHE A 20 3.45 -11.60 11.10
CA PHE A 20 3.17 -10.33 11.76
C PHE A 20 3.34 -9.11 10.86
N VAL A 21 3.87 -9.27 9.64
CA VAL A 21 4.11 -8.16 8.71
C VAL A 21 2.99 -8.06 7.68
N SER A 22 2.53 -6.86 7.40
CA SER A 22 1.59 -6.58 6.32
C SER A 22 2.02 -5.41 5.44
N ALA A 23 1.72 -5.51 4.15
CA ALA A 23 1.79 -4.43 3.18
C ALA A 23 0.38 -4.03 2.75
N SER A 24 0.00 -2.78 3.03
CA SER A 24 -1.29 -2.19 2.69
C SER A 24 -1.12 -1.25 1.50
N ILE A 25 -1.92 -1.45 0.46
CA ILE A 25 -1.90 -0.66 -0.78
C ILE A 25 -3.09 0.29 -0.75
N PHE A 26 -2.85 1.58 -0.98
CA PHE A 26 -3.87 2.62 -0.99
C PHE A 26 -3.92 3.28 -2.36
N ALA A 27 -5.11 3.35 -2.96
CA ALA A 27 -5.36 4.13 -4.16
C ALA A 27 -5.89 5.51 -3.81
N ARG A 28 -5.40 6.52 -4.51
CA ARG A 28 -5.94 7.88 -4.49
C ARG A 28 -6.04 8.42 -5.91
N ASP A 29 -7.17 8.97 -6.25
CA ASP A 29 -7.33 9.68 -7.51
C ASP A 29 -6.76 11.09 -7.38
N VAL A 30 -5.93 11.48 -8.34
CA VAL A 30 -5.36 12.81 -8.47
C VAL A 30 -5.67 13.35 -9.86
N GLU A 31 -5.86 14.66 -9.93
CA GLU A 31 -5.97 15.38 -11.19
C GLU A 31 -4.65 16.13 -11.39
N ILE A 32 -3.94 15.79 -12.47
CA ILE A 32 -2.68 16.41 -12.86
C ILE A 32 -2.86 16.86 -14.30
N ASP A 33 -2.70 18.16 -14.56
CA ASP A 33 -2.83 18.77 -15.89
C ASP A 33 -4.14 18.41 -16.61
N GLY A 34 -5.27 18.42 -15.88
CA GLY A 34 -6.59 18.08 -16.40
C GLY A 34 -6.81 16.58 -16.66
N THR A 35 -5.81 15.74 -16.40
CA THR A 35 -5.91 14.28 -16.53
C THR A 35 -6.14 13.64 -15.16
N LYS A 36 -7.19 12.83 -15.04
CA LYS A 36 -7.41 11.99 -13.84
C LYS A 36 -6.48 10.79 -13.89
N ARG A 37 -5.68 10.60 -12.84
CA ARG A 37 -4.83 9.43 -12.64
C ARG A 37 -5.05 8.85 -11.25
N THR A 38 -5.07 7.54 -11.13
CA THR A 38 -5.05 6.87 -9.83
C THR A 38 -3.59 6.62 -9.45
N LEU A 39 -3.15 7.14 -8.31
CA LEU A 39 -1.83 6.84 -7.75
C LEU A 39 -1.96 5.84 -6.61
N ARG A 40 -1.07 4.85 -6.57
CA ARG A 40 -1.00 3.86 -5.49
C ARG A 40 0.21 4.09 -4.60
N SER A 41 0.01 3.94 -3.30
CA SER A 41 1.09 3.89 -2.31
C SER A 41 1.03 2.60 -1.50
N VAL A 42 2.19 2.16 -1.02
CA VAL A 42 2.32 0.95 -0.19
C VAL A 42 2.83 1.34 1.18
N ASN A 43 2.18 0.87 2.24
CA ASN A 43 2.62 1.00 3.61
C ASN A 43 2.91 -0.38 4.20
N VAL A 44 4.14 -0.60 4.70
CA VAL A 44 4.54 -1.87 5.30
C VAL A 44 4.76 -1.69 6.78
N GLN A 45 4.11 -2.53 7.58
CA GLN A 45 4.18 -2.49 9.03
C GLN A 45 4.21 -3.89 9.60
N LYS A 46 4.87 -4.06 10.74
CA LYS A 46 4.73 -5.22 11.60
C LYS A 46 3.76 -4.95 12.74
N ARG A 47 2.98 -5.94 13.11
CA ARG A 47 2.14 -5.98 14.30
C ARG A 47 2.94 -6.57 15.46
N TYR A 48 2.86 -5.95 16.62
CA TYR A 48 3.37 -6.52 17.87
C TYR A 48 2.35 -6.29 18.99
N LEU A 49 2.47 -7.07 20.06
CA LEU A 49 1.67 -6.88 21.27
C LEU A 49 2.43 -6.00 22.24
N ASP A 50 1.74 -5.04 22.84
CA ASP A 50 2.22 -4.21 23.93
C ASP A 50 1.17 -4.25 25.05
N GLY A 51 1.39 -5.13 26.02
CA GLY A 51 0.33 -5.58 26.92
C GLY A 51 -0.77 -6.30 26.15
N ASP A 52 -2.02 -5.86 26.35
CA ASP A 52 -3.20 -6.40 25.66
C ASP A 52 -3.47 -5.71 24.30
N ASP A 53 -2.72 -4.65 23.98
CA ASP A 53 -2.95 -3.85 22.77
C ASP A 53 -2.09 -4.34 21.59
N ALA A 54 -2.74 -4.42 20.42
CA ALA A 54 -2.02 -4.62 19.17
C ALA A 54 -1.49 -3.27 18.65
N LYS A 55 -0.16 -3.15 18.58
CA LYS A 55 0.53 -1.98 18.01
C LYS A 55 1.21 -2.31 16.70
N TYR A 56 1.55 -1.28 15.94
CA TYR A 56 2.17 -1.39 14.62
C TYR A 56 3.41 -0.52 14.52
N THR A 57 4.46 -1.00 13.85
CA THR A 57 5.69 -0.24 13.60
C THR A 57 6.29 -0.60 12.23
N SER A 58 7.14 0.27 11.70
CA SER A 58 7.91 0.08 10.46
C SER A 58 9.38 -0.30 10.72
N SER A 59 9.72 -0.68 11.95
CA SER A 59 11.04 -1.20 12.32
C SER A 59 11.04 -2.72 12.36
N PHE A 60 11.92 -3.37 11.61
CA PHE A 60 11.97 -4.83 11.48
C PHE A 60 13.27 -5.39 12.07
N GLY A 61 13.16 -6.48 12.82
CA GLY A 61 14.28 -7.32 13.25
C GLY A 61 14.53 -8.46 12.26
N LEU A 62 15.61 -9.21 12.50
CA LEU A 62 16.11 -10.23 11.56
C LEU A 62 15.05 -11.25 11.11
N GLY A 63 14.23 -11.76 12.04
CA GLY A 63 13.18 -12.76 11.71
C GLY A 63 11.99 -12.21 10.91
N GLU A 64 11.84 -10.89 10.86
CA GLU A 64 10.73 -10.21 10.18
C GLU A 64 11.15 -9.72 8.80
N LEU A 65 12.45 -9.57 8.53
CA LEU A 65 12.97 -9.12 7.23
C LEU A 65 12.47 -9.98 6.06
N PRO A 66 12.50 -11.33 6.11
CA PRO A 66 11.99 -12.13 4.99
C PRO A 66 10.49 -11.92 4.75
N GLN A 67 9.71 -11.72 5.81
CA GLN A 67 8.27 -11.46 5.73
C GLN A 67 7.99 -10.08 5.11
N ALA A 68 8.74 -9.05 5.52
CA ALA A 68 8.65 -7.71 4.97
C ALA A 68 9.01 -7.67 3.48
N ILE A 69 10.12 -8.31 3.10
CA ILE A 69 10.55 -8.43 1.71
C ILE A 69 9.47 -9.11 0.88
N ARG A 70 8.92 -10.24 1.34
CA ARG A 70 7.91 -10.97 0.56
C ARG A 70 6.59 -10.19 0.46
N CYS A 71 6.16 -9.52 1.52
CA CYS A 71 5.00 -8.62 1.46
C CYS A 71 5.21 -7.47 0.46
N LEU A 72 6.42 -6.89 0.41
CA LEU A 72 6.77 -5.87 -0.58
C LEU A 72 6.77 -6.41 -2.01
N GLN A 73 7.30 -7.61 -2.25
CA GLN A 73 7.29 -8.24 -3.57
C GLN A 73 5.85 -8.43 -4.09
N LEU A 74 4.96 -8.94 -3.26
CA LEU A 74 3.54 -9.11 -3.64
C LEU A 74 2.83 -7.77 -3.89
N ALA A 75 3.17 -6.75 -3.08
CA ALA A 75 2.64 -5.42 -3.27
C ALA A 75 3.17 -4.78 -4.56
N GLN A 76 4.46 -4.97 -4.88
CA GLN A 76 5.08 -4.53 -6.13
C GLN A 76 4.38 -5.17 -7.33
N GLU A 77 4.27 -6.50 -7.36
CA GLU A 77 3.59 -7.24 -8.43
C GLU A 77 2.16 -6.71 -8.67
N TYR A 78 1.42 -6.45 -7.59
CA TYR A 78 0.10 -5.86 -7.70
C TYR A 78 0.13 -4.45 -8.29
N VAL A 79 0.96 -3.56 -7.74
CA VAL A 79 1.00 -2.15 -8.16
C VAL A 79 1.51 -2.05 -9.59
N GLU A 80 2.62 -2.70 -9.93
CA GLU A 80 3.16 -2.66 -11.29
C GLU A 80 2.16 -3.22 -12.31
N GLY A 81 1.42 -4.28 -11.96
CA GLY A 81 0.33 -4.79 -12.80
C GLY A 81 -0.81 -3.79 -13.01
N ARG A 82 -1.12 -2.95 -12.00
CA ARG A 82 -2.15 -1.90 -12.12
C ARG A 82 -1.68 -0.69 -12.91
N GLU A 83 -0.41 -0.34 -12.81
CA GLU A 83 0.17 0.80 -13.52
C GLU A 83 0.50 0.45 -14.98
N ALA A 84 0.85 -0.81 -15.26
CA ALA A 84 1.13 -1.29 -16.61
C ALA A 84 -0.14 -1.57 -17.44
N ASP A 85 -1.28 -1.75 -16.80
CA ASP A 85 -2.58 -1.96 -17.45
C ASP A 85 -3.07 -0.65 -18.10
N LEU A 86 -2.60 -0.39 -19.32
CA LEU A 86 -3.05 0.72 -20.16
C LEU A 86 -4.40 0.37 -20.77
N LYS A 87 -5.44 1.09 -20.34
CA LYS A 87 -6.70 1.10 -21.08
C LYS A 87 -6.49 1.92 -22.36
N LEU A 88 -6.35 1.23 -23.48
CA LEU A 88 -6.46 1.83 -24.80
C LEU A 88 -7.94 2.17 -24.99
N ASP A 89 -8.28 3.45 -24.96
CA ASP A 89 -9.59 3.91 -25.40
C ASP A 89 -9.57 3.89 -26.95
N ASP A 90 -10.48 3.11 -27.56
CA ASP A 90 -10.66 2.97 -29.02
C ASP A 90 -10.98 4.31 -29.72
#